data_AF-A0A5J4Q752-F1
#
_entry.id   AF-A0A5J4Q752-F1
#
_cell.length_a   1.000
_cell.length_b   1.000
_cell.length_c   1.000
_cell.angle_alpha   90.00
_cell.angle_beta   90.00
_cell.angle_gamma   90.00
#
_symmetry.space_group_name_H-M   'P 1'
#
loop_
_entity.id
_entity.type
_entity.pdbx_description
1 polymer ?
#
loop_
_entity_poly.entity_id
_entity_poly.type
_entity_poly.pdbx_seq_one_letter_code
_entity_poly.pdbx_strand_id
1 'polypeptide(L)' 'PKVLPWMHIAIGNVKRLLLDVHHQLKNEYLQYCFNEFCHKFNQRYLGENLFDRMIRVAANYRTDFKSKIYNRALGG' A
#
# COMPACT_ATOMS: atom_id res chain seq x y z
N PRO A 1 -11.42 -23.39 -8.80
CA PRO A 1 -10.44 -22.43 -8.26
C PRO A 1 -10.80 -22.01 -6.82
N LYS A 2 -10.00 -22.40 -5.83
CA LYS A 2 -10.21 -21.95 -4.43
C LYS A 2 -9.78 -20.48 -4.34
N VAL A 3 -10.75 -19.59 -4.38
CA VAL A 3 -10.55 -18.14 -4.22
C VAL A 3 -9.97 -17.92 -2.83
N LEU A 4 -8.71 -17.49 -2.77
CA LEU A 4 -7.99 -17.02 -1.58
C LEU A 4 -8.14 -17.95 -0.35
N PRO A 5 -7.40 -19.08 -0.30
CA PRO A 5 -7.47 -20.02 0.82
C PRO A 5 -7.15 -19.36 2.17
N TRP A 6 -6.53 -18.19 2.21
CA TRP A 6 -6.17 -17.46 3.44
C TRP A 6 -7.26 -16.50 3.93
N MET A 7 -8.32 -16.27 3.15
CA MET A 7 -9.34 -15.27 3.47
C MET A 7 -10.10 -15.59 4.76
N HIS A 8 -10.38 -16.87 5.01
CA HIS A 8 -11.04 -17.30 6.25
C HIS A 8 -10.18 -17.03 7.50
N ILE A 9 -8.85 -17.11 7.39
CA ILE A 9 -7.90 -16.77 8.47
C ILE A 9 -7.91 -15.26 8.72
N ALA A 10 -7.88 -14.46 7.65
CA ALA A 10 -7.95 -13.00 7.76
C ALA A 10 -9.26 -12.55 8.43
N ILE A 11 -10.41 -13.14 8.05
CA ILE A 11 -11.71 -12.87 8.68
C ILE A 11 -11.70 -13.26 10.16
N GLY A 12 -11.10 -14.40 10.51
CA GLY A 12 -10.94 -14.82 11.92
C GLY A 12 -10.13 -13.82 12.75
N ASN A 13 -9.03 -13.31 12.19
CA ASN A 13 -8.18 -12.32 12.86
C ASN A 13 -8.90 -10.98 13.06
N VAL A 14 -9.65 -10.50 12.06
CA VAL A 14 -10.47 -9.28 12.21
C VAL A 14 -11.51 -9.43 13.31
N LYS A 15 -12.22 -10.56 13.36
CA LYS A 15 -13.22 -10.83 14.41
C LYS A 15 -12.58 -10.80 15.80
N ARG A 16 -11.39 -11.39 15.96
CA ARG A 16 -10.67 -11.39 17.23
C ARG A 16 -10.23 -9.98 17.63
N LEU A 17 -9.71 -9.18 16.70
CA LEU A 17 -9.35 -7.78 16.94
C LEU A 17 -10.56 -6.95 17.40
N LEU A 18 -11.70 -7.11 16.72
CA LEU A 18 -12.94 -6.40 17.06
C LEU A 18 -13.48 -6.82 18.44
N LEU A 19 -13.38 -8.11 18.79
CA LEU A 19 -13.78 -8.57 20.11
C LEU A 19 -12.86 -8.04 21.22
N ASP A 20 -11.54 -7.98 20.97
CA ASP A 20 -10.52 -7.64 21.98
C ASP A 20 -10.44 -6.14 22.27
N VAL A 21 -10.48 -5.31 21.23
CA VAL A 21 -10.30 -3.84 21.37
C VAL A 21 -11.65 -3.15 21.65
N HIS A 22 -12.76 -3.77 21.25
CA HIS A 22 -13.97 -3.04 20.94
C HIS A 22 -15.26 -3.74 21.39
N HIS A 23 -15.29 -4.19 22.64
CA HIS A 23 -16.49 -4.77 23.28
C HIS A 23 -17.76 -3.90 23.21
N GLN A 24 -17.64 -2.60 22.94
CA GLN A 24 -18.78 -1.65 22.80
C GLN A 24 -18.71 -0.80 21.52
N LEU A 25 -18.13 -1.32 20.42
CA LEU A 25 -18.07 -0.53 19.19
C LEU A 25 -19.47 -0.26 18.65
N LYS A 26 -19.79 1.02 18.44
CA LYS A 26 -20.92 1.39 17.60
C LYS A 26 -20.59 1.00 16.16
N ASN A 27 -21.61 0.52 15.43
CA ASN A 27 -21.47 0.09 14.03
C ASN A 27 -20.83 1.14 13.11
N GLU A 28 -20.96 2.42 13.45
CA GLU A 28 -20.33 3.55 12.74
C GLU A 28 -18.79 3.51 12.70
N TYR A 29 -18.12 2.89 13.68
CA TYR A 29 -16.65 2.77 13.71
C TYR A 29 -16.13 1.46 13.12
N LEU A 30 -17.02 0.54 12.72
CA LEU A 30 -16.64 -0.76 12.19
C LEU A 30 -15.81 -0.62 10.90
N GLN A 31 -16.22 0.31 10.03
CA GLN A 31 -15.50 0.60 8.79
C GLN A 31 -14.10 1.14 9.06
N TYR A 32 -13.94 2.02 10.06
CA TYR A 32 -12.65 2.57 10.47
C TYR A 32 -11.71 1.47 10.97
N CYS A 33 -12.21 0.59 11.83
CA CYS A 33 -11.44 -0.53 12.37
C CYS A 33 -11.00 -1.52 11.26
N PHE A 34 -11.90 -1.80 10.31
CA PHE A 34 -11.55 -2.60 9.13
C PHE A 34 -10.48 -1.93 8.27
N ASN A 35 -10.56 -0.61 8.08
CA ASN A 35 -9.58 0.15 7.30
C ASN A 35 -8.20 0.13 7.96
N GLU A 36 -8.14 0.27 9.29
CA GLU A 36 -6.91 0.17 10.08
C GLU A 36 -6.31 -1.24 10.01
N PHE A 37 -7.14 -2.29 10.12
CA PHE A 37 -6.71 -3.67 9.93
C PHE A 37 -6.11 -3.87 8.53
N CYS A 38 -6.79 -3.46 7.47
CA CYS A 38 -6.29 -3.57 6.10
C CYS A 38 -4.98 -2.79 5.90
N HIS A 39 -4.85 -1.60 6.50
CA HIS A 39 -3.63 -0.81 6.44
C HIS A 39 -2.45 -1.56 7.07
N LYS A 40 -2.60 -2.04 8.31
CA LYS A 40 -1.56 -2.80 9.04
C LYS A 40 -1.25 -4.14 8.38
N PHE A 41 -2.28 -4.85 7.92
CA PHE A 41 -2.14 -6.12 7.20
C PHE A 41 -1.36 -5.91 5.91
N ASN A 42 -1.78 -4.96 5.07
CA ASN A 42 -1.07 -4.65 3.83
C ASN A 42 0.36 -4.20 4.10
N GLN A 43 0.62 -3.39 5.13
CA GLN A 43 1.96 -2.96 5.48
C GLN A 43 2.88 -4.13 5.87
N ARG A 44 2.39 -5.15 6.57
CA ARG A 44 3.18 -6.34 6.92
C ARG A 44 3.62 -7.14 5.70
N TYR A 45 2.81 -7.15 4.64
CA TYR A 45 3.13 -7.86 3.38
C TYR A 45 3.75 -6.96 2.30
N LEU A 46 3.60 -5.63 2.37
CA LEU A 46 4.24 -4.64 1.48
C LEU A 46 5.60 -4.15 2.03
N GLY A 47 5.80 -4.19 3.34
CA GLY A 47 6.89 -3.49 4.03
C GLY A 47 8.29 -4.02 3.75
N GLU A 48 8.45 -5.32 3.51
CA GLU A 48 9.78 -5.91 3.27
C GLU A 48 10.38 -5.53 1.92
N ASN A 49 9.55 -5.13 0.94
CA ASN A 49 10.00 -4.84 -0.43
C ASN A 49 9.55 -3.47 -0.95
N LEU A 50 9.15 -2.54 -0.07
CA LEU A 50 8.63 -1.25 -0.50
C LEU A 50 9.73 -0.42 -1.19
N PHE A 51 10.93 -0.41 -0.61
CA PHE A 51 12.10 0.27 -1.17
C PHE A 51 12.54 -0.38 -2.48
N ASP A 52 12.65 -1.72 -2.53
CA ASP A 52 13.02 -2.46 -3.74
C ASP A 52 12.00 -2.24 -4.87
N ARG A 53 10.70 -2.25 -4.56
CA ARG A 53 9.64 -1.92 -5.53
C ARG A 53 9.74 -0.48 -6.03
N MET A 54 10.05 0.48 -5.15
CA MET A 54 10.21 1.87 -5.53
C MET A 54 11.42 2.07 -6.45
N ILE A 55 12.57 1.45 -6.10
CA ILE A 55 13.77 1.41 -6.96
C ILE A 55 13.43 0.80 -8.31
N ARG A 56 12.72 -0.35 -8.34
CA ARG A 56 12.31 -1.00 -9.58
C ARG A 56 11.40 -0.09 -10.42
N VAL A 57 10.42 0.59 -9.83
CA VAL A 57 9.55 1.51 -10.56
C VAL A 57 10.35 2.69 -11.10
N ALA A 58 11.19 3.32 -10.28
CA ALA A 58 12.02 4.44 -10.70
C ALA A 58 13.01 4.06 -11.82
N ALA A 59 13.66 2.89 -11.70
CA ALA A 59 14.59 2.38 -12.69
C ALA A 59 13.92 1.99 -14.02
N ASN A 60 12.67 1.53 -13.97
CA ASN A 60 11.89 1.18 -15.17
C ASN A 60 11.05 2.36 -15.69
N TYR A 61 11.06 3.50 -15.01
CA TYR A 61 10.31 4.67 -15.45
C TYR A 61 11.02 5.32 -16.63
N ARG A 62 10.43 5.18 -17.82
CA ARG A 62 10.93 5.82 -19.03
C ARG A 62 10.51 7.29 -19.01
N THR A 63 11.45 8.17 -18.67
CA THR A 63 11.23 9.62 -18.67
C THR A 63 11.08 10.15 -20.09
N ASP A 64 9.99 10.84 -20.41
CA ASP A 64 9.85 11.68 -21.63
C ASP A 64 10.51 13.06 -21.45
N PHE A 65 11.42 13.20 -20.48
CA PHE A 65 12.04 14.47 -20.16
C PHE A 65 13.01 14.87 -21.27
N LYS A 66 12.53 15.71 -22.20
CA LYS A 66 13.39 16.44 -23.13
C LYS A 66 14.07 17.57 -22.37
N SER A 67 15.33 17.37 -21.98
CA SER A 67 16.14 18.46 -21.47
C SER A 67 16.20 19.56 -22.55
N LYS A 68 15.62 20.72 -22.27
CA LYS A 68 15.86 21.93 -23.07
C LYS A 68 17.26 22.41 -22.71
N ILE A 69 18.27 21.82 -23.34
CA ILE A 69 19.61 22.37 -23.34
C ILE A 69 19.48 23.72 -24.07
N TYR A 70 19.54 24.82 -23.32
CA TYR A 70 19.63 26.14 -23.92
C TYR A 70 20.93 26.18 -24.72
N ASN A 71 20.81 26.11 -26.05
CA ASN A 71 21.91 26.45 -26.95
C ASN A 71 22.27 27.91 -26.66
N ARG A 72 23.31 28.14 -25.85
CA ARG A 72 24.09 29.37 -25.96
C ARG A 72 24.73 29.30 -27.33
N ALA A 73 24.05 29.86 -28.32
CA ALA A 73 24.70 30.32 -29.52
C ALA A 73 25.85 31.21 -29.05
N LEU A 74 27.06 30.68 -29.14
CA LEU A 74 28.27 31.49 -29.17
C LEU A 74 28.11 32.36 -30.42
N GLY A 75 27.57 33.56 -30.23
CA GLY A 75 27.68 34.64 -31.19
C GLY A 75 29.15 34.99 -31.32
N GLY A 76 29.76 34.50 -32.39
CA GLY A 76 30.97 35.05 -32.99
C GLY A 76 30.58 35.68 -34.32
#